data_AF-A0A6M3Y1N9-F1
#
_entry.id   AF-A0A6M3Y1N9-F1
#
_cell.length_a   1.000
_cell.length_b   1.000
_cell.length_c   1.000
_cell.angle_alpha   90.00
_cell.angle_beta   90.00
_cell.angle_gamma   90.00
#
_symmetry.space_group_name_H-M   'P 1'
#
loop_
_entity.id
_entity.type
_entity.pdbx_description
1 polymer ?
#
loop_
_entity_poly.entity_id
_entity_poly.type
_entity_poly.pdbx_seq_one_letter_code
_entity_poly.pdbx_strand_id
1 'polypeptide(L)' 'MSKLSKENRQKFLFTFFDKIEGNENKNINGFILFKHYNSGNKKWQIDIFTPESFEKMRSTFAEYQKKLFKNAN' A
#
# COMPACT_ATOMS: atom_id res chain seq x y z
N MET A 1 -5.94 12.87 25.28
CA MET A 1 -5.19 12.79 24.00
C MET A 1 -6.19 12.62 22.86
N SER A 2 -6.28 13.56 21.93
CA SER A 2 -7.17 13.43 20.77
C SER A 2 -6.62 12.36 19.83
N LYS A 3 -7.40 11.30 19.57
CA LYS A 3 -7.10 10.34 18.50
C LYS A 3 -7.03 11.12 17.18
N LEU A 4 -5.89 11.05 16.49
CA LEU A 4 -5.81 11.54 15.12
C LEU A 4 -6.87 10.79 14.29
N SER A 5 -7.70 11.52 13.54
CA SER A 5 -8.67 10.87 12.64
C SER A 5 -7.92 10.03 11.60
N LYS A 6 -8.54 8.94 11.14
CA LYS A 6 -7.95 8.08 10.08
C LYS A 6 -7.54 8.91 8.86
N GLU A 7 -8.33 9.94 8.53
CA GLU A 7 -8.06 10.85 7.42
C GLU A 7 -6.82 11.73 7.65
N ASN A 8 -6.66 12.31 8.85
CA ASN A 8 -5.49 13.13 9.16
C ASN A 8 -4.21 12.29 9.14
N ARG A 9 -4.29 11.03 9.59
CA ARG A 9 -3.17 10.09 9.48
C ARG A 9 -2.81 9.83 8.01
N GLN A 10 -3.80 9.55 7.17
CA GLN A 10 -3.57 9.32 5.74
C GLN A 10 -2.93 10.55 5.08
N LYS A 11 -3.45 11.76 5.33
CA LYS A 11 -2.89 13.02 4.80
C LYS A 11 -1.42 13.22 5.19
N PHE A 12 -1.07 12.95 6.45
CA PHE A 12 0.33 12.99 6.89
C PHE A 12 1.18 11.95 6.16
N LEU A 13 0.71 10.71 6.05
CA LEU A 13 1.48 9.67 5.35
C LEU A 13 1.71 10.01 3.87
N PHE A 14 0.78 10.72 3.23
CA PHE A 14 0.94 11.15 1.83
C PHE A 14 2.12 12.09 1.62
N THR A 15 2.60 12.80 2.65
CA THR A 15 3.73 13.73 2.49
C THR A 15 5.06 13.02 2.26
N PHE A 16 5.13 11.69 2.46
CA PHE A 16 6.34 10.92 2.17
C PHE A 16 6.48 10.57 0.68
N PHE A 17 5.41 10.71 -0.11
CA PHE A 17 5.36 10.30 -1.52
C PHE A 17 5.31 11.51 -2.44
N ASP A 18 5.89 11.36 -3.63
CA ASP A 18 5.75 12.37 -4.67
C ASP A 18 4.35 12.28 -5.30
N LYS A 19 3.89 13.39 -5.91
CA LYS A 19 2.56 13.49 -6.55
C LYS A 19 2.49 12.72 -7.88
N ILE A 20 3.20 11.62 -8.00
CA ILE A 20 3.17 10.73 -9.16
C ILE A 20 1.96 9.80 -9.02
N GLU A 21 1.19 9.63 -10.10
CA GLU A 21 0.13 8.63 -10.14
C GLU A 21 0.76 7.25 -10.29
N GLY A 22 0.54 6.37 -9.32
CA GLY A 22 1.13 5.03 -9.30
C GLY A 22 1.21 4.44 -7.91
N ASN A 23 1.30 3.11 -7.87
CA ASN A 23 1.63 2.38 -6.66
C ASN A 23 3.11 2.60 -6.34
N GLU A 24 3.41 2.94 -5.09
CA GLU A 24 4.77 3.25 -4.66
C GLU A 24 4.99 2.75 -3.23
N ASN A 25 6.20 2.30 -2.91
CA ASN A 25 6.56 1.96 -1.55
C ASN A 25 7.83 2.70 -1.09
N LYS A 26 7.86 3.11 0.17
CA LYS A 26 9.03 3.74 0.80
C LYS A 26 9.34 3.09 2.14
N ASN A 27 10.62 2.87 2.41
CA ASN A 27 11.10 2.43 3.72
C ASN A 27 11.38 3.65 4.60
N ILE A 28 10.69 3.75 5.73
CA ILE A 28 10.84 4.82 6.70
C ILE A 28 11.02 4.19 8.08
N ASN A 29 12.19 4.36 8.68
CA ASN A 29 12.53 3.87 10.03
C ASN A 29 12.18 2.38 10.26
N GLY A 30 12.43 1.52 9.27
CA GLY A 30 12.17 0.08 9.37
C GLY A 30 10.73 -0.33 9.07
N PHE A 31 9.85 0.60 8.72
CA PHE A 31 8.51 0.32 8.20
C PHE A 31 8.45 0.57 6.70
N ILE A 32 7.61 -0.20 6.01
CA ILE A 32 7.31 0.02 4.60
C ILE A 32 5.96 0.71 4.50
N LEU A 33 5.95 1.95 4.01
CA LEU A 33 4.75 2.64 3.58
C LEU A 33 4.43 2.21 2.16
N PHE A 34 3.19 1.81 1.89
CA PHE A 34 2.74 1.41 0.56
C PHE A 34 1.53 2.26 0.13
N LYS A 35 1.77 3.14 -0.83
CA LYS A 35 0.74 3.92 -1.51
C LYS A 35 0.14 3.06 -2.62
N HIS A 36 -1.17 2.90 -2.57
CA HIS A 36 -1.92 2.17 -3.58
C HIS A 36 -3.31 2.75 -3.79
N TYR A 37 -3.89 2.51 -4.97
CA TYR A 37 -5.26 2.89 -5.24
C TYR A 37 -6.22 1.82 -4.73
N ASN A 38 -7.11 2.20 -3.81
CA ASN A 38 -8.16 1.31 -3.33
C ASN A 38 -9.40 1.47 -4.22
N SER A 39 -9.64 0.48 -5.08
CA SER A 39 -10.78 0.47 -6.00
C SER A 39 -12.14 0.42 -5.29
N GLY A 40 -12.21 -0.13 -4.07
CA GLY A 40 -13.47 -0.25 -3.32
C GLY A 40 -14.02 1.10 -2.85
N ASN A 41 -13.15 2.06 -2.53
CA ASN A 41 -13.55 3.41 -2.13
C ASN A 41 -13.07 4.52 -3.06
N LYS A 42 -12.49 4.15 -4.21
CA LYS A 42 -12.00 5.04 -5.28
C LYS A 42 -11.05 6.13 -4.79
N LYS A 43 -10.15 5.78 -3.86
CA LYS A 43 -9.18 6.72 -3.29
C LYS A 43 -7.80 6.08 -3.19
N TRP A 44 -6.77 6.91 -3.33
CA TRP A 44 -5.43 6.54 -2.90
C TRP A 44 -5.41 6.34 -1.39
N GLN A 45 -4.70 5.32 -0.95
CA GLN A 45 -4.51 4.99 0.46
C GLN A 45 -3.06 4.59 0.71
N ILE A 46 -2.64 4.72 1.97
CA ILE A 46 -1.33 4.30 2.44
C ILE A 46 -1.51 3.30 3.56
N ASP A 47 -0.96 2.12 3.33
CA ASP A 47 -0.82 1.08 4.34
C ASP A 47 0.61 1.06 4.88
N ILE A 48 0.75 0.60 6.12
CA ILE A 48 2.04 0.49 6.81
C ILE A 48 2.30 -0.97 7.09
N PHE A 49 3.45 -1.46 6.65
CA PHE A 49 3.88 -2.84 6.81
C PHE A 49 5.21 -2.91 7.58
N THR A 50 5.45 -4.04 8.22
CA THR A 50 6.81 -4.47 8.55
C THR A 50 7.43 -5.08 7.28
N PRO A 51 8.77 -5.18 7.17
CA PRO A 51 9.40 -5.82 6.02
C PRO A 51 8.89 -7.24 5.78
N GLU A 52 8.70 -8.01 6.86
CA GLU A 52 8.17 -9.37 6.77
C GLU A 52 6.73 -9.42 6.24
N SER A 53 5.83 -8.54 6.73
CA SER A 53 4.44 -8.55 6.27
C SER A 53 4.28 -8.01 4.86
N PHE A 54 5.15 -7.08 4.46
CA PHE A 54 5.19 -6.57 3.09
C PHE A 54 5.59 -7.66 2.08
N GLU A 55 6.62 -8.46 2.39
CA GLU A 55 7.05 -9.55 1.51
C GLU A 55 5.99 -10.66 1.41
N LYS A 56 5.31 -10.98 2.52
CA LYS A 56 4.15 -11.90 2.48
C LYS A 56 3.05 -11.36 1.56
N MET A 57 2.68 -10.09 1.71
CA MET A 57 1.69 -9.43 0.86
C MET A 57 2.08 -9.49 -0.62
N ARG A 58 3.33 -9.10 -0.96
CA ARG A 58 3.84 -9.15 -2.34
C ARG A 58 3.81 -10.55 -2.92
N SER A 59 4.20 -11.56 -2.15
CA SER A 59 4.18 -12.96 -2.58
C SER A 59 2.76 -13.42 -2.90
N THR A 60 1.79 -13.11 -2.02
CA THR A 60 0.37 -13.42 -2.25
C THR A 60 -0.17 -12.74 -3.51
N PHE A 61 0.14 -11.47 -3.73
CA PHE A 61 -0.27 -10.77 -4.95
C PHE A 61 0.38 -11.38 -6.20
N ALA A 62 1.67 -11.71 -6.16
CA ALA A 62 2.35 -12.35 -7.29
C ALA A 62 1.77 -13.73 -7.62
N GLU A 63 1.40 -14.52 -6.59
CA GLU A 63 0.75 -15.81 -6.78
C GLU A 63 -0.66 -15.67 -7.37
N TYR A 64 -1.45 -14.70 -6.89
CA TYR A 64 -2.77 -14.40 -7.42
C TYR A 64 -2.71 -14.02 -8.91
N GLN A 65 -1.78 -13.13 -9.29
CA GLN A 65 -1.56 -12.75 -10.68
C GLN A 65 -1.19 -13.98 -11.53
N LYS A 66 -0.24 -14.81 -11.08
CA LYS A 66 0.13 -16.05 -11.80
C LYS A 66 -1.05 -17.00 -12.02
N LYS A 67 -1.96 -17.14 -11.04
CA LYS A 67 -3.16 -17.99 -11.17
C LYS A 67 -4.14 -17.44 -12.20
N LEU A 68 -4.35 -16.12 -12.21
CA LEU A 68 -5.22 -15.49 -13.23
C LEU A 68 -4.68 -15.70 -14.64
N PHE A 69 -3.37 -15.55 -14.86
CA PHE A 69 -2.76 -15.75 -16.18
C PHE A 69 -2.70 -17.22 -16.60
N LYS A 70 -2.58 -18.17 -15.65
CA LYS A 70 -2.64 -19.61 -15.96
C LYS A 70 -4.02 -20.10 -16.36
N ASN A 71 -5.08 -19.47 -15.86
CA ASN A 71 -6.46 -19.86 -16.17
C ASN A 71 -7.04 -19.11 -17.39
N ALA A 72 -6.24 -18.26 -18.05
CA ALA A 72 -6.62 -17.49 -19.23
C ALA A 72 -6.15 -18.13 -20.55
N ASN A 73 -5.52 -19.31 -20.50
CA ASN A 73 -5.12 -20.16 -21.63
C ASN A 73 -5.73 -21.55 -21.47
#